data_AF-K1M3T9-F1
#
_entry.id   AF-K1M3T9-F1
#
_cell.length_a   1.000
_cell.length_b   1.000
_cell.length_c   1.000
_cell.angle_alpha   90.00
_cell.angle_beta   90.00
_cell.angle_gamma   90.00
#
_symmetry.space_group_name_H-M   'P 1'
#
loop_
_entity.id
_entity.type
_entity.pdbx_description
1 polymer ?
#
loop_
_entity_poly.entity_id
_entity_poly.type
_entity_poly.pdbx_seq_one_letter_code
_entity_poly.pdbx_strand_id
1 'polypeptide(L)'
;MIPTMRLTDYELDDSIDVLDVILEYPTGGYTDEIELPDGIHAVCRYQVDKNDILNRIEIINPTAFIESPETDNVEIQGCNVKQLISELSAEE
;
A
#
# COMPACT_ATOMS: atom_id res chain seq x y z
N MET A 1 -3.33 -0.56 -18.05
CA MET A 1 -4.15 -1.21 -17.02
C MET A 1 -4.82 -0.10 -16.23
N ILE A 2 -6.03 -0.30 -15.72
CA ILE A 2 -6.61 0.66 -14.78
C ILE A 2 -6.12 0.23 -13.39
N PRO A 3 -5.53 1.13 -12.58
CA PRO A 3 -5.18 0.81 -11.21
C PRO A 3 -6.39 0.22 -10.46
N THR A 4 -6.15 -0.76 -9.59
CA THR A 4 -7.23 -1.44 -8.87
C THR A 4 -6.90 -1.50 -7.39
N MET A 5 -7.91 -1.23 -6.56
CA MET A 5 -7.84 -1.36 -5.12
C MET A 5 -8.67 -2.56 -4.67
N ARG A 6 -8.17 -3.34 -3.71
CA ARG A 6 -8.86 -4.52 -3.17
C ARG A 6 -8.62 -4.62 -1.67
N LEU A 7 -9.69 -4.92 -0.93
CA LEU A 7 -9.59 -5.32 0.46
C LEU A 7 -9.58 -6.86 0.54
N THR A 8 -8.64 -7.40 1.29
CA THR A 8 -8.49 -8.84 1.54
C THR A 8 -8.05 -9.05 2.99
N ASP A 9 -8.03 -10.30 3.45
CA ASP A 9 -7.60 -10.63 4.80
C ASP A 9 -6.10 -10.98 4.83
N TYR A 10 -5.42 -10.71 5.96
CA TYR A 10 -4.03 -11.09 6.14
C TYR A 10 -3.89 -12.60 6.35
N GLU A 11 -3.00 -13.26 5.60
CA GLU A 11 -2.92 -14.73 5.57
C GLU A 11 -2.58 -15.37 6.93
N LEU A 12 -1.91 -14.64 7.82
CA LEU A 12 -1.54 -15.14 9.16
C LEU A 12 -2.59 -14.83 10.23
N ASP A 13 -3.48 -13.86 9.98
CA ASP A 13 -4.52 -13.42 10.89
C ASP A 13 -5.67 -12.78 10.10
N ASP A 14 -6.75 -13.53 9.91
CA ASP A 14 -7.91 -13.10 9.12
C ASP A 14 -8.74 -11.99 9.79
N SER A 15 -8.41 -11.61 11.02
CA SER A 15 -9.00 -10.45 11.69
C SER A 15 -8.34 -9.13 11.31
N ILE A 16 -7.23 -9.18 10.58
CA ILE A 16 -6.49 -8.00 10.12
C ILE A 16 -6.72 -7.83 8.61
N ASP A 17 -7.37 -6.73 8.25
CA ASP A 17 -7.55 -6.35 6.86
C ASP A 17 -6.20 -6.01 6.20
N VAL A 18 -6.14 -6.25 4.89
CA VAL A 18 -5.06 -5.86 3.99
C VAL A 18 -5.66 -5.09 2.83
N LEU A 19 -5.15 -3.88 2.62
CA LEU A 19 -5.45 -3.09 1.43
C LEU A 19 -4.37 -3.33 0.37
N ASP A 20 -4.78 -3.88 -0.76
CA ASP A 20 -3.92 -4.13 -1.92
C ASP A 20 -4.22 -3.11 -3.02
N VAL A 21 -3.21 -2.32 -3.38
CA VAL A 21 -3.26 -1.29 -4.42
C VAL A 21 -2.36 -1.74 -5.58
N ILE A 22 -2.97 -2.20 -6.67
CA ILE A 22 -2.30 -2.69 -7.86
C ILE A 22 -2.31 -1.59 -8.92
N LEU A 23 -1.15 -1.01 -9.21
CA LEU A 23 -0.98 0.06 -10.20
C LEU A 23 -0.76 -0.50 -11.60
N GLU A 24 0.10 -1.51 -11.69
CA GLU A 24 0.43 -2.20 -12.94
C GLU A 24 0.60 -3.70 -12.66
N TYR A 25 0.57 -4.53 -13.71
CA TYR A 25 0.75 -5.97 -13.52
C TYR A 25 2.17 -6.24 -12.99
N PRO A 26 2.33 -6.95 -11.86
CA PRO A 26 3.65 -7.24 -11.32
C PRO A 26 4.41 -8.15 -12.28
N THR A 27 5.46 -7.63 -12.91
CA THR A 27 6.30 -8.35 -13.89
C THR A 27 7.67 -8.70 -13.31
N GLY A 28 7.67 -9.50 -12.24
CA GLY A 28 8.88 -9.79 -11.47
C GLY A 28 9.45 -8.55 -10.79
N GLY A 29 10.65 -8.64 -10.21
CA GLY A 29 11.27 -7.56 -9.43
C GLY A 29 11.50 -7.98 -7.98
N TYR A 30 11.37 -7.04 -7.05
CA TYR A 30 11.46 -7.32 -5.61
C TYR A 30 10.32 -6.66 -4.84
N THR A 31 10.09 -7.20 -3.65
CA THR A 31 9.17 -6.66 -2.65
C THR A 31 10.01 -6.15 -1.48
N ASP A 32 9.62 -5.00 -0.97
CA ASP A 32 10.29 -4.38 0.18
C ASP A 32 9.24 -3.68 1.07
N GLU A 33 9.68 -3.28 2.25
CA GLU A 33 8.85 -2.67 3.29
C GLU A 33 9.39 -1.30 3.61
N ILE A 34 8.50 -0.34 3.81
CA ILE A 34 8.89 1.00 4.29
C ILE A 34 8.80 1.00 5.82
N GLU A 35 9.82 1.56 6.46
CA GLU A 35 9.78 1.85 7.88
C GLU A 35 8.72 2.92 8.18
N LEU A 36 7.70 2.55 8.95
CA LEU A 36 6.68 3.49 9.40
C LEU A 36 7.14 4.21 10.67
N PRO A 37 6.57 5.40 10.96
CA PRO A 37 6.80 6.09 12.23
C PRO A 37 6.47 5.20 13.43
N ASP A 38 7.16 5.45 14.54
CA ASP A 38 6.94 4.73 15.80
C ASP A 38 5.48 4.85 16.26
N GLY A 39 4.95 3.74 16.79
CA GLY A 39 3.58 3.70 17.34
C GLY A 39 2.49 3.44 16.30
N ILE A 40 2.85 3.25 15.03
CA ILE A 40 1.91 2.86 13.98
C ILE A 40 1.81 1.34 13.92
N HIS A 41 0.63 0.83 14.26
CA HIS A 41 0.31 -0.60 14.20
C HIS A 41 -0.13 -1.04 12.79
N ALA A 42 0.67 -0.72 11.79
CA ALA A 42 0.44 -1.11 10.40
C ALA A 42 1.76 -1.55 9.76
N VAL A 43 1.67 -2.17 8.60
CA VAL A 43 2.83 -2.47 7.75
C VAL A 43 2.53 -1.98 6.35
N CYS A 44 3.48 -1.29 5.73
CA CYS A 44 3.38 -0.81 4.36
C CYS A 44 4.48 -1.45 3.51
N ARG A 45 4.07 -2.29 2.57
CA ARG A 45 4.96 -2.97 1.62
C ARG A 45 4.72 -2.45 0.23
N TYR A 46 5.74 -2.56 -0.59
CA TYR A 46 5.68 -2.17 -1.98
C TYR A 46 6.42 -3.17 -2.85
N GLN A 47 5.99 -3.25 -4.10
CA GLN A 47 6.63 -4.05 -5.11
C GLN A 47 6.96 -3.17 -6.31
N VAL A 48 8.18 -3.35 -6.82
CA VAL A 48 8.63 -2.73 -8.06
C VAL A 48 8.86 -3.79 -9.13
N ASP A 49 8.82 -3.38 -10.39
CA ASP A 49 9.17 -4.25 -11.52
C ASP A 49 10.70 -4.36 -11.68
N LYS A 50 11.14 -5.08 -12.72
CA LYS A 50 12.58 -5.22 -13.06
C LYS A 50 13.29 -3.91 -13.46
N ASN A 51 12.53 -2.84 -13.70
CA ASN A 51 13.03 -1.51 -14.04
C ASN A 51 12.91 -0.54 -12.86
N ASP A 52 12.68 -1.05 -11.65
CA ASP A 52 12.45 -0.29 -10.43
C ASP A 52 11.21 0.62 -10.51
N ILE A 53 10.18 0.23 -11.25
CA ILE A 53 8.91 0.97 -11.33
C ILE A 53 7.91 0.38 -10.35
N LEU A 54 7.38 1.20 -9.44
CA LEU A 54 6.33 0.83 -8.49
C LEU A 54 5.10 0.25 -9.22
N ASN A 55 4.72 -0.99 -8.88
CA ASN A 55 3.58 -1.67 -9.48
C ASN A 55 2.51 -2.11 -8.47
N ARG A 56 2.85 -2.24 -7.18
CA ARG A 56 1.91 -2.63 -6.12
C ARG A 56 2.30 -2.01 -4.78
N ILE A 57 1.30 -1.61 -4.00
CA ILE A 57 1.42 -1.26 -2.58
C ILE A 57 0.47 -2.15 -1.79
N GLU A 58 0.95 -2.72 -0.69
CA GLU A 58 0.16 -3.56 0.22
C GLU A 58 0.24 -2.97 1.62
N ILE A 59 -0.93 -2.71 2.24
CA ILE A 59 -1.02 -2.13 3.58
C ILE A 59 -1.74 -3.12 4.48
N ILE A 60 -1.02 -3.67 5.45
CA ILE A 60 -1.59 -4.54 6.48
C ILE A 60 -2.05 -3.65 7.64
N ASN A 61 -3.28 -3.87 8.11
CA ASN A 61 -4.02 -2.96 8.99
C ASN A 61 -4.18 -1.54 8.38
N PRO A 62 -4.91 -1.43 7.25
CA PRO A 62 -5.08 -0.16 6.54
C PRO A 62 -5.79 0.89 7.39
N THR A 63 -6.66 0.51 8.32
CA THR A 63 -7.31 1.45 9.25
C THR A 63 -6.28 2.20 10.09
N ALA A 64 -5.36 1.49 10.75
CA ALA A 64 -4.31 2.14 11.55
C ALA A 64 -3.38 3.02 10.69
N PHE A 65 -3.11 2.60 9.45
CA PHE A 65 -2.31 3.40 8.51
C PHE A 65 -3.05 4.66 8.07
N ILE A 66 -4.31 4.58 7.68
CA ILE A 66 -5.08 5.71 7.11
C ILE A 66 -5.43 6.73 8.20
N GLU A 67 -5.85 6.28 9.39
CA GLU A 67 -6.30 7.16 10.46
C GLU A 67 -5.16 7.91 11.17
N SER A 68 -3.93 7.40 11.10
CA SER A 68 -2.80 8.03 11.78
C SER A 68 -2.28 9.27 11.03
N PRO A 69 -2.16 10.45 11.64
CA PRO A 69 -1.56 11.62 10.99
C PRO A 69 -0.06 11.45 10.68
N GLU A 70 0.64 10.58 11.41
CA GLU A 70 2.09 10.37 11.21
C GLU A 70 2.42 9.76 9.84
N THR A 71 1.45 9.07 9.22
CA THR A 71 1.59 8.46 7.90
C THR A 71 1.12 9.39 6.76
N ASP A 72 0.72 10.64 7.05
CA ASP A 72 0.20 11.57 6.04
C ASP A 72 1.22 11.92 4.95
N ASN A 73 2.51 11.86 5.28
CA ASN A 73 3.61 12.16 4.35
C ASN A 73 4.38 10.91 3.91
N VAL A 74 3.82 9.72 4.13
CA VAL A 74 4.44 8.47 3.66
C VAL A 74 4.39 8.42 2.14
N GLU A 75 5.57 8.36 1.52
CA GLU A 75 5.75 8.32 0.08
C GLU A 75 6.57 7.11 -0.35
N ILE A 76 6.18 6.51 -1.47
CA ILE A 76 6.94 5.44 -2.14
C ILE A 76 7.24 5.92 -3.55
N GLN A 77 8.52 6.05 -3.88
CA GLN A 77 8.99 6.61 -5.16
C GLN A 77 8.39 8.00 -5.51
N GLY A 78 8.11 8.82 -4.49
CA GLY A 78 7.50 10.15 -4.64
C GLY A 78 5.97 10.12 -4.82
N CYS A 79 5.34 8.95 -4.73
CA CYS A 79 3.88 8.82 -4.66
C CYS A 79 3.42 8.79 -3.20
N ASN A 80 2.62 9.77 -2.79
CA ASN A 80 1.98 9.76 -1.48
C ASN A 80 0.93 8.66 -1.39
N VAL A 81 1.07 7.77 -0.42
CA VAL A 81 0.27 6.54 -0.35
C VAL A 81 -1.20 6.84 -0.03
N LYS A 82 -1.48 7.77 0.90
CA LYS A 82 -2.87 8.11 1.25
C LYS A 82 -3.60 8.87 0.15
N GLN A 83 -2.90 9.78 -0.53
CA GLN A 83 -3.47 10.48 -1.67
C GLN A 83 -3.85 9.51 -2.78
N LEU A 84 -2.95 8.57 -3.11
CA LEU A 84 -3.22 7.53 -4.10
C LEU A 84 -4.47 6.70 -3.74
N ILE A 85 -4.59 6.25 -2.50
CA ILE A 85 -5.77 5.49 -2.03
C ILE A 85 -7.04 6.34 -2.16
N SER A 86 -6.99 7.62 -1.76
CA SER A 86 -8.13 8.53 -1.84
C SER A 86 -8.56 8.80 -3.28
N GLU A 87 -7.62 8.92 -4.22
CA GLU A 87 -7.90 9.11 -5.64
C GLU A 87 -8.61 7.88 -6.21
N LEU A 88 -8.07 6.68 -5.96
CA LEU A 88 -8.66 5.43 -6.46
C LEU A 88 -10.03 5.13 -5.85
N SER A 89 -10.25 5.47 -4.59
CA SER A 89 -11.55 5.30 -3.92
C SER A 89 -12.64 6.24 -4.47
N ALA A 90 -12.25 7.35 -5.11
CA ALA A 90 -13.18 8.32 -5.68
C ALA A 90 -13.59 8.00 -7.12
N GLU A 91 -12.90 7.07 -7.77
CA GLU A 91 -13.17 6.61 -9.15
C GLU A 91 -14.12 5.39 -9.22
N GLU A 92 -14.49 4.82 -8.07
CA GLU A 92 -15.50 3.74 -7.92
C GLU A 92 -16.93 4.27 -7.73
#